data_AF-A0A0B1S777-F1
#
_entry.id   AF-A0A0B1S777-F1
#
_cell.length_a   1.000
_cell.length_b   1.000
_cell.length_c   1.000
_cell.angle_alpha   90.00
_cell.angle_beta   90.00
_cell.angle_gamma   90.00
#
_symmetry.space_group_name_H-M   'P 1'
#
loop_
_entity.id
_entity.type
_entity.pdbx_description
1 polymer ?
#
loop_
_entity_poly.entity_id
_entity_poly.type
_entity_poly.pdbx_seq_one_letter_code
_entity_poly.pdbx_strand_id
1 'polypeptide(L)'
;MFSTIPDLSFHGEHIATFHEFTFGRYPYYKKYNASLPINEVHGVLNTTIKDHLEVEEFDITNRTDENFSGLGIIHFEEWRPLFDQNDWKEKQVFLNQSIALVWERNSTTGNETLIKNLAIEEFNEDAKDFFLKTIKLAKKLRPKAKWGFYGFPYCNYNAGRNGEYECDQK
;
A
#
# COMPACT_ATOMS: atom_id res chain seq x y z
N MET A 1 25.20 -6.26 17.31
CA MET A 1 24.69 -4.96 17.74
C MET A 1 23.87 -4.42 16.57
N PHE A 2 22.56 -4.65 16.56
CA PHE A 2 21.69 -4.16 15.49
C PHE A 2 21.32 -2.72 15.85
N SER A 3 21.97 -1.75 15.21
CA SER A 3 21.51 -0.37 15.30
C SER A 3 20.20 -0.27 14.51
N THR A 4 19.11 -0.01 15.22
CA THR A 4 17.87 0.46 14.62
C THR A 4 18.17 1.74 13.85
N ILE A 5 18.20 1.67 12.52
CA ILE A 5 18.31 2.87 11.68
C ILE A 5 16.95 3.58 11.83
N PRO A 6 16.90 4.83 12.34
CA PRO A 6 15.65 5.55 12.57
C PRO A 6 14.86 5.86 11.28
N ASP A 7 15.52 5.68 10.14
CA ASP A 7 14.97 5.75 8.81
C ASP A 7 15.32 4.45 8.08
N LEU A 8 14.33 3.60 7.80
CA LEU A 8 14.55 2.39 7.00
C LEU A 8 14.86 2.73 5.53
N SER A 9 14.92 4.01 5.16
CA SER A 9 15.37 4.47 3.86
C SER A 9 16.90 4.51 3.80
N PHE A 10 17.44 3.74 2.87
CA PHE A 10 18.85 3.70 2.52
C PHE A 10 18.93 3.87 1.01
N HIS A 11 19.80 4.76 0.54
CA HIS A 11 19.92 5.06 -0.88
C HIS A 11 21.38 4.96 -1.29
N GLY A 12 21.77 3.78 -1.74
CA GLY A 12 23.11 3.50 -2.26
C GLY A 12 23.07 3.07 -3.73
N GLU A 13 24.24 2.88 -4.32
CA GLU A 13 24.36 2.49 -5.73
C GLU A 13 23.73 1.12 -6.06
N HIS A 14 23.65 0.24 -5.07
CA HIS A 14 23.14 -1.13 -5.25
C HIS A 14 21.72 -1.34 -4.72
N ILE A 15 21.32 -0.62 -3.68
CA ILE A 15 20.02 -0.79 -3.01
C ILE A 15 19.48 0.58 -2.62
N ALA A 16 18.21 0.81 -2.95
CA ALA A 16 17.43 1.96 -2.54
C ALA A 16 16.13 1.48 -1.87
N THR A 17 15.92 1.80 -0.60
CA THR A 17 14.68 1.49 0.13
C THR A 17 13.87 2.74 0.36
N PHE A 18 12.56 2.64 0.17
CA PHE A 18 11.62 3.75 0.23
C PHE A 18 10.53 3.43 1.25
N HIS A 19 10.55 4.10 2.41
CA HIS A 19 9.64 3.83 3.52
C HIS A 19 8.31 4.59 3.39
N GLU A 20 7.19 3.96 3.75
CA GLU A 20 5.82 4.47 3.58
C GLU A 20 5.55 5.89 4.09
N PHE A 21 6.17 6.29 5.20
CA PHE A 21 5.99 7.63 5.77
C PHE A 21 6.90 8.70 5.15
N THR A 22 7.85 8.30 4.31
CA THR A 22 8.82 9.21 3.66
C THR A 22 8.83 9.06 2.14
N PHE A 23 7.97 8.22 1.56
CA PHE A 23 7.92 7.94 0.13
C PHE A 23 6.52 8.14 -0.44
N GLY A 24 6.39 9.11 -1.35
CA GLY A 24 5.09 9.48 -1.90
C GLY A 24 4.11 9.92 -0.81
N ARG A 25 2.82 9.85 -1.11
CA ARG A 25 1.73 10.16 -0.16
C ARG A 25 0.72 9.02 -0.06
N TYR A 26 1.11 7.92 0.58
CA TYR A 26 0.17 6.84 0.85
C TYR A 26 -0.99 7.31 1.74
N PRO A 27 -2.24 6.96 1.41
CA PRO A 27 -3.38 7.17 2.30
C PRO A 27 -3.38 6.12 3.40
N TYR A 28 -3.58 6.53 4.66
CA TYR A 28 -3.68 5.60 5.79
C TYR A 28 -4.40 6.23 6.99
N TYR A 29 -4.73 5.41 7.98
CA TYR A 29 -5.30 5.85 9.25
C TYR A 29 -4.22 5.82 10.31
N LYS A 30 -3.83 6.98 10.86
CA LYS A 30 -2.79 7.04 11.87
C LYS A 30 -3.21 6.25 13.10
N LYS A 31 -2.38 5.28 13.51
CA LYS A 31 -2.67 4.32 14.60
C LYS A 31 -3.96 3.53 14.33
N TYR A 32 -4.30 3.30 13.07
CA TYR A 32 -5.51 2.61 12.64
C TYR A 32 -6.81 3.22 13.20
N ASN A 33 -6.81 4.53 13.47
CA ASN A 33 -7.96 5.25 13.95
C ASN A 33 -8.66 5.98 12.79
N ALA A 34 -9.91 5.59 12.51
CA ALA A 34 -10.74 6.19 11.45
C ALA A 34 -10.89 7.72 11.57
N SER A 35 -10.77 8.28 12.79
CA SER A 35 -10.84 9.73 13.03
C SER A 35 -9.53 10.46 12.70
N LEU A 36 -8.46 9.75 12.35
CA LEU A 36 -7.14 10.30 12.04
C LEU A 36 -6.67 9.89 10.63
N PRO A 37 -7.42 10.23 9.56
CA PRO A 37 -6.97 9.96 8.20
C PRO A 37 -5.75 10.82 7.85
N ILE A 38 -4.81 10.25 7.11
CA ILE A 38 -3.63 10.92 6.56
C ILE A 38 -3.67 10.82 5.04
N ASN A 39 -3.28 11.91 4.37
CA ASN A 39 -3.29 12.03 2.91
C ASN A 39 -4.67 11.76 2.29
N GLU A 40 -5.72 12.40 2.82
CA GLU A 40 -7.11 12.42 2.31
C GLU A 40 -7.67 11.07 1.82
N VAL A 41 -8.28 10.28 2.71
CA VAL A 41 -9.10 9.13 2.26
C VAL A 41 -10.46 9.65 1.78
N HIS A 42 -10.54 10.22 0.57
CA HIS A 42 -11.80 10.69 -0.02
C HIS A 42 -12.15 9.87 -1.27
N GLY A 43 -13.20 9.04 -1.13
CA GLY A 43 -13.45 7.84 -1.97
C GLY A 43 -12.80 6.60 -1.36
N VAL A 44 -12.88 5.42 -2.00
CA VAL A 44 -12.10 4.28 -1.49
C VAL A 44 -10.60 4.56 -1.66
N LEU A 45 -10.13 5.20 -2.76
CA LEU A 45 -8.82 5.89 -2.87
C LEU A 45 -8.75 7.10 -3.86
N ASN A 46 -9.86 7.60 -4.39
CA ASN A 46 -9.84 8.35 -5.67
C ASN A 46 -9.58 9.88 -5.65
N THR A 47 -8.85 10.40 -4.64
CA THR A 47 -8.38 11.81 -4.67
C THR A 47 -6.89 11.98 -4.34
N THR A 48 -6.14 10.89 -4.19
CA THR A 48 -4.78 10.94 -3.59
C THR A 48 -3.68 10.49 -4.54
N ILE A 49 -4.02 9.71 -5.57
CA ILE A 49 -2.99 9.07 -6.40
C ILE A 49 -2.14 10.08 -7.16
N LYS A 50 -2.71 11.22 -7.59
CA LYS A 50 -1.95 12.28 -8.24
C LYS A 50 -0.90 12.87 -7.30
N ASP A 51 -1.32 13.30 -6.12
CA ASP A 51 -0.44 13.85 -5.08
C ASP A 51 0.62 12.84 -4.62
N HIS A 52 0.25 11.56 -4.54
CA HIS A 52 1.20 10.48 -4.25
C HIS A 52 2.28 10.39 -5.32
N LEU A 53 1.90 10.34 -6.60
CA LEU A 53 2.82 10.22 -7.73
C LEU A 53 3.73 11.45 -7.88
N GLU A 54 3.24 12.66 -7.61
CA GLU A 54 4.05 13.88 -7.65
C GLU A 54 5.18 13.84 -6.60
N VAL A 55 4.87 13.41 -5.38
CA VAL A 55 5.87 13.26 -4.31
C VAL A 55 6.79 12.06 -4.57
N GLU A 56 6.25 10.94 -5.07
CA GLU A 56 7.06 9.79 -5.49
C GLU A 56 8.09 10.18 -6.55
N GLU A 57 7.70 10.94 -7.58
CA GLU A 57 8.61 11.40 -8.62
C GLU A 57 9.75 12.25 -8.03
N PHE A 58 9.40 13.18 -7.13
CA PHE A 58 10.39 13.96 -6.39
C PHE A 58 11.32 13.06 -5.56
N ASP A 59 10.78 12.09 -4.84
CA ASP A 59 11.57 11.22 -3.95
C ASP A 59 12.54 10.33 -4.73
N ILE A 60 12.09 9.68 -5.80
CA ILE A 60 12.95 8.84 -6.63
C ILE A 60 14.03 9.70 -7.29
N THR A 61 13.65 10.87 -7.80
CA THR A 61 14.58 11.76 -8.50
C THR A 61 15.70 12.26 -7.60
N ASN A 62 15.38 12.66 -6.37
CA ASN A 62 16.36 13.24 -5.44
C ASN A 62 17.17 12.18 -4.67
N ARG A 63 16.67 10.95 -4.56
CA ARG A 63 17.28 9.93 -3.72
C ARG A 63 17.97 8.83 -4.51
N THR A 64 17.92 8.84 -5.84
CA THR A 64 18.64 7.86 -6.67
C THR A 64 19.31 8.52 -7.87
N ASP A 65 20.47 8.02 -8.28
CA ASP A 65 21.15 8.44 -9.51
C ASP A 65 20.25 8.19 -10.74
N GLU A 66 20.31 9.05 -11.75
CA GLU A 66 19.54 8.91 -12.99
C GLU A 66 19.77 7.56 -13.70
N ASN A 67 20.97 7.00 -13.57
CA ASN A 67 21.37 5.70 -14.10
C ASN A 67 21.26 4.56 -13.09
N PHE A 68 20.62 4.77 -11.94
CA PHE A 68 20.45 3.75 -10.91
C PHE A 68 19.96 2.43 -11.52
N SER A 69 20.77 1.38 -11.31
CA SER A 69 20.54 0.03 -11.83
C SER A 69 20.50 -1.03 -10.72
N GLY A 70 20.36 -0.58 -9.47
CA GLY A 70 20.27 -1.43 -8.29
C GLY A 70 18.86 -1.96 -8.03
N LEU A 71 18.63 -2.38 -6.79
CA LEU A 71 17.34 -2.86 -6.29
C LEU A 71 16.59 -1.71 -5.60
N GLY A 72 15.46 -1.30 -6.17
CA GLY A 72 14.51 -0.37 -5.57
C GLY A 72 13.42 -1.11 -4.80
N ILE A 73 13.33 -0.90 -3.50
CA ILE A 73 12.40 -1.57 -2.60
C ILE A 73 11.40 -0.56 -2.07
N ILE A 74 10.15 -0.71 -2.45
CA ILE A 74 9.05 0.11 -1.92
C ILE A 74 8.49 -0.59 -0.68
N HIS A 75 8.64 0.03 0.47
CA HIS A 75 8.24 -0.52 1.76
C HIS A 75 6.95 0.15 2.23
N PHE A 76 5.82 -0.51 1.94
CA PHE A 76 4.50 -0.08 2.34
C PHE A 76 3.75 -1.20 3.03
N GLU A 77 3.29 -0.96 4.26
CA GLU A 77 2.66 -1.96 5.12
C GLU A 77 1.33 -1.52 5.72
N GLU A 78 0.93 -0.24 5.68
CA GLU A 78 -0.32 0.24 6.31
C GLU A 78 -1.59 -0.52 5.86
N TRP A 79 -1.70 -0.90 4.59
CA TRP A 79 -2.78 -1.77 4.09
C TRP A 79 -2.32 -2.67 2.94
N ARG A 80 -3.07 -3.75 2.71
CA ARG A 80 -2.84 -4.72 1.63
C ARG A 80 -3.76 -4.45 0.45
N PRO A 81 -3.36 -4.78 -0.79
CA PRO A 81 -4.08 -4.40 -2.00
C PRO A 81 -5.32 -5.24 -2.29
N LEU A 82 -5.61 -6.25 -1.46
CA LEU A 82 -6.84 -7.02 -1.50
C LEU A 82 -7.62 -6.79 -0.22
N PHE A 83 -8.91 -6.51 -0.35
CA PHE A 83 -9.84 -6.23 0.73
C PHE A 83 -9.72 -7.30 1.82
N ASP A 84 -9.96 -8.56 1.48
CA ASP A 84 -9.98 -9.66 2.46
C ASP A 84 -8.65 -9.87 3.21
N GLN A 85 -7.53 -9.41 2.65
CA GLN A 85 -6.22 -9.51 3.32
C GLN A 85 -6.02 -8.47 4.44
N ASN A 86 -6.96 -7.53 4.63
CA ASN A 86 -6.93 -6.53 5.71
C ASN A 86 -7.83 -6.92 6.91
N ASP A 87 -8.30 -8.17 6.95
CA ASP A 87 -9.10 -8.77 8.03
C ASP A 87 -8.40 -8.79 9.41
N TRP A 88 -7.06 -8.74 9.43
CA TRP A 88 -6.28 -9.02 10.63
C TRP A 88 -5.97 -7.77 11.46
N LYS A 89 -6.15 -7.92 12.79
CA LYS A 89 -5.78 -6.94 13.82
C LYS A 89 -6.35 -5.53 13.54
N GLU A 90 -5.48 -4.53 13.52
CA GLU A 90 -5.82 -3.12 13.47
C GLU A 90 -6.20 -2.66 12.04
N LYS A 91 -5.87 -3.45 11.00
CA LYS A 91 -6.16 -3.13 9.59
C LYS A 91 -7.64 -3.22 9.21
N GLN A 92 -8.48 -3.76 10.10
CA GLN A 92 -9.94 -3.79 9.90
C GLN A 92 -10.56 -2.40 9.68
N VAL A 93 -9.88 -1.33 10.12
CA VAL A 93 -10.30 0.04 9.83
C VAL A 93 -10.50 0.27 8.33
N PHE A 94 -9.66 -0.29 7.46
CA PHE A 94 -9.79 -0.12 6.00
C PHE A 94 -11.05 -0.80 5.46
N LEU A 95 -11.40 -1.98 5.97
CA LEU A 95 -12.63 -2.68 5.60
C LEU A 95 -13.86 -1.90 6.03
N ASN A 96 -13.89 -1.50 7.30
CA ASN A 96 -15.02 -0.81 7.91
C ASN A 96 -15.26 0.54 7.25
N GLN A 97 -14.20 1.29 6.95
CA GLN A 97 -14.31 2.59 6.29
C GLN A 97 -14.73 2.45 4.82
N SER A 98 -14.22 1.45 4.09
CA SER A 98 -14.66 1.17 2.72
C SER A 98 -16.17 0.85 2.66
N ILE A 99 -16.66 0.01 3.57
CA ILE A 99 -18.09 -0.31 3.68
C ILE A 99 -18.91 0.94 4.05
N ALA A 100 -18.44 1.73 5.02
CA ALA A 100 -19.13 2.96 5.46
C ALA A 100 -19.27 3.99 4.33
N LEU A 101 -18.22 4.17 3.51
CA LEU A 101 -18.24 5.08 2.36
C LEU A 101 -19.21 4.65 1.26
N VAL A 102 -19.32 3.34 1.01
CA VAL A 102 -20.30 2.80 0.06
C VAL A 102 -21.70 2.91 0.63
N TRP A 103 -21.87 2.65 1.94
CA TRP A 103 -23.14 2.80 2.64
C TRP A 103 -23.67 4.22 2.55
N GLU A 104 -22.83 5.22 2.83
CA GLU A 104 -23.21 6.64 2.76
C GLU A 104 -23.79 7.00 1.38
N ARG A 105 -23.14 6.54 0.30
CA ARG A 105 -23.56 6.76 -1.09
C ARG A 105 -24.80 5.96 -1.51
N ASN A 106 -25.09 4.82 -0.86
CA ASN A 106 -26.13 3.87 -1.28
C ASN A 106 -27.19 3.60 -0.19
N SER A 107 -27.26 4.46 0.83
CA SER A 107 -28.05 4.24 2.06
C SER A 107 -29.54 4.03 1.80
N THR A 108 -30.07 4.54 0.69
CA THR A 108 -31.47 4.37 0.27
C THR A 108 -31.82 2.93 -0.13
N THR A 109 -30.84 2.09 -0.44
CA THR A 109 -31.08 0.70 -0.88
C THR A 109 -31.39 -0.24 0.29
N GLY A 110 -30.81 0.00 1.48
CA GLY A 110 -30.90 -0.88 2.64
C GLY A 110 -30.32 -2.29 2.44
N ASN A 111 -29.66 -2.57 1.31
CA ASN A 111 -29.14 -3.90 0.98
C ASN A 111 -27.68 -4.04 1.42
N GLU A 112 -27.46 -4.58 2.61
CA GLU A 112 -26.14 -4.80 3.20
C GLU A 112 -25.22 -5.66 2.33
N THR A 113 -25.74 -6.71 1.70
CA THR A 113 -24.95 -7.59 0.83
C THR A 113 -24.43 -6.86 -0.40
N LEU A 114 -25.28 -6.05 -1.03
CA LEU A 114 -24.88 -5.22 -2.17
C LEU A 114 -23.80 -4.22 -1.77
N ILE A 115 -23.98 -3.54 -0.62
CA ILE A 115 -23.03 -2.55 -0.12
C ILE A 115 -21.67 -3.18 0.17
N LYS A 116 -21.65 -4.36 0.80
CA LYS A 116 -20.40 -5.08 1.06
C LYS A 116 -19.70 -5.51 -0.23
N ASN A 117 -20.44 -6.04 -1.21
CA ASN A 117 -19.85 -6.46 -2.49
C ASN A 117 -19.26 -5.28 -3.27
N LEU A 118 -19.96 -4.15 -3.30
CA LEU A 118 -19.46 -2.92 -3.90
C LEU A 118 -18.20 -2.41 -3.18
N ALA A 119 -18.15 -2.48 -1.85
CA ALA A 119 -16.96 -2.08 -1.09
C ALA A 119 -15.73 -2.93 -1.42
N ILE A 120 -15.92 -4.25 -1.59
CA ILE A 120 -14.85 -5.18 -1.99
C ILE A 120 -14.35 -4.84 -3.40
N GLU A 121 -15.27 -4.65 -4.35
CA GLU A 121 -14.93 -4.34 -5.74
C GLU A 121 -14.19 -3.00 -5.85
N GLU A 122 -14.74 -1.95 -5.26
CA GLU A 122 -14.14 -0.61 -5.30
C GLU A 122 -12.77 -0.58 -4.62
N PHE A 123 -12.63 -1.19 -3.43
CA PHE A 123 -11.33 -1.25 -2.74
C PHE A 123 -10.27 -1.98 -3.57
N ASN A 124 -10.61 -3.14 -4.12
CA ASN A 124 -9.65 -3.95 -4.86
C ASN A 124 -9.18 -3.25 -6.14
N GLU A 125 -10.09 -2.62 -6.90
CA GLU A 125 -9.71 -1.90 -8.12
C GLU A 125 -8.91 -0.63 -7.80
N ASP A 126 -9.32 0.14 -6.80
CA ASP A 126 -8.60 1.34 -6.38
C ASP A 126 -7.19 0.98 -5.87
N ALA A 127 -7.07 -0.05 -5.02
CA ALA A 127 -5.79 -0.48 -4.47
C ALA A 127 -4.84 -1.02 -5.54
N LYS A 128 -5.38 -1.79 -6.49
CA LYS A 128 -4.65 -2.29 -7.66
C LYS A 128 -4.15 -1.13 -8.53
N ASP A 129 -5.00 -0.15 -8.82
CA ASP A 129 -4.61 1.02 -9.60
C ASP A 129 -3.50 1.81 -8.90
N PHE A 130 -3.62 2.03 -7.59
CA PHE A 130 -2.61 2.70 -6.77
C PHE A 130 -1.25 1.99 -6.86
N PHE A 131 -1.19 0.71 -6.49
CA PHE A 131 0.06 -0.07 -6.51
C PHE A 131 0.69 -0.15 -7.90
N LEU A 132 -0.14 -0.34 -8.94
CA LEU A 132 0.34 -0.41 -10.32
C LEU A 132 0.87 0.93 -10.81
N LYS A 133 0.22 2.04 -10.49
CA LYS A 133 0.68 3.39 -10.88
C LYS A 133 1.99 3.75 -10.19
N THR A 134 2.11 3.49 -8.89
CA THR A 134 3.36 3.70 -8.14
C THR A 134 4.52 2.94 -8.80
N ILE A 135 4.44 1.60 -8.90
CA ILE A 135 5.57 0.82 -9.43
C ILE A 135 5.86 1.11 -10.91
N LYS A 136 4.85 1.49 -11.70
CA LYS A 136 5.05 1.93 -13.09
C LYS A 136 5.83 3.23 -13.15
N LEU A 137 5.54 4.20 -12.29
CA LEU A 137 6.28 5.46 -12.22
C LEU A 137 7.74 5.20 -11.82
N ALA A 138 7.99 4.42 -10.78
CA ALA A 138 9.34 4.05 -10.37
C ALA A 138 10.16 3.40 -11.50
N LYS A 139 9.56 2.44 -12.21
CA LYS A 139 10.19 1.78 -13.37
C LYS A 139 10.40 2.74 -14.55
N LYS A 140 9.51 3.71 -14.76
CA LYS A 140 9.67 4.74 -15.79
C LYS A 140 10.84 5.67 -15.48
N LEU A 141 10.96 6.10 -14.23
CA LEU A 141 12.01 7.03 -13.78
C LEU A 141 13.39 6.37 -13.69
N ARG A 142 13.45 5.08 -13.31
CA ARG A 142 14.70 4.30 -13.23
C ARG A 142 14.55 2.97 -13.97
N PRO A 143 14.63 2.98 -15.32
CA PRO A 143 14.36 1.81 -16.15
C PRO A 143 15.42 0.70 -16.05
N LYS A 144 16.63 1.03 -15.56
CA LYS A 144 17.71 0.05 -15.33
C LYS A 144 17.60 -0.66 -13.98
N ALA A 145 16.83 -0.11 -13.04
CA ALA A 145 16.67 -0.66 -11.72
C ALA A 145 15.63 -1.79 -11.68
N LYS A 146 15.79 -2.70 -10.72
CA LYS A 146 14.81 -3.74 -10.41
C LYS A 146 13.93 -3.24 -9.27
N TRP A 147 12.63 -3.15 -9.50
CA TRP A 147 11.67 -2.60 -8.54
C TRP A 147 10.76 -3.69 -7.98
N GLY A 148 10.47 -3.61 -6.69
CA GLY A 148 9.51 -4.50 -6.03
C GLY A 148 8.96 -3.90 -4.73
N PHE A 149 7.79 -4.37 -4.33
CA PHE A 149 7.23 -4.08 -3.02
C PHE A 149 7.80 -5.07 -1.99
N TYR A 150 8.18 -4.55 -0.83
CA TYR A 150 8.57 -5.37 0.31
C TYR A 150 7.42 -6.30 0.72
N GLY A 151 7.74 -7.58 0.97
CA GLY A 151 6.79 -8.57 1.47
C GLY A 151 5.87 -9.22 0.43
N PHE A 152 5.93 -8.83 -0.85
CA PHE A 152 5.12 -9.43 -1.91
C PHE A 152 5.83 -10.60 -2.62
N PRO A 153 5.11 -11.71 -2.94
CA PRO A 153 3.73 -12.01 -2.56
C PRO A 153 3.61 -12.39 -1.08
N TYR A 154 2.45 -12.09 -0.47
CA TYR A 154 2.15 -12.53 0.89
C TYR A 154 1.89 -14.04 0.96
N CYS A 155 2.16 -14.60 2.12
CA CYS A 155 1.88 -15.97 2.52
C CYS A 155 1.54 -15.96 4.03
N ASN A 156 1.02 -17.04 4.59
CA ASN A 156 0.87 -17.20 6.03
C ASN A 156 2.22 -17.08 6.75
N TYR A 157 2.23 -16.38 7.88
CA TYR A 157 3.44 -16.14 8.67
C TYR A 157 4.07 -17.44 9.23
N ASN A 158 3.28 -18.50 9.32
CA ASN A 158 3.71 -19.81 9.80
C ASN A 158 4.14 -20.76 8.67
N ALA A 159 4.11 -20.33 7.40
CA ALA A 159 4.65 -21.14 6.30
C ALA A 159 6.09 -21.56 6.58
N GLY A 160 6.38 -22.84 6.39
CA GLY A 160 7.65 -23.48 6.72
C GLY A 160 7.82 -23.84 8.20
N ARG A 161 6.79 -23.66 9.05
CA ARG A 161 6.80 -24.05 10.47
C ARG A 161 5.73 -25.10 10.74
N ASN A 162 5.96 -25.95 11.74
CA ASN A 162 4.99 -26.94 12.24
C ASN A 162 4.36 -27.85 11.17
N GLY A 163 5.08 -28.11 10.07
CA GLY A 163 4.58 -28.94 8.96
C GLY A 163 3.65 -28.23 7.98
N GLU A 164 3.45 -26.92 8.12
CA GLU A 164 2.68 -26.10 7.19
C GLU A 164 3.59 -25.59 6.07
N TYR A 165 3.38 -26.06 4.84
CA TYR A 165 4.21 -25.71 3.67
C TYR A 165 3.44 -25.01 2.55
N GLU A 166 2.13 -24.81 2.74
CA GLU A 166 1.25 -24.17 1.77
C GLU A 166 0.93 -22.75 2.23
N CYS A 167 0.82 -21.85 1.25
CA CYS A 167 0.24 -20.53 1.48
C CYS A 167 -1.28 -20.65 1.48
N ASP A 168 -1.93 -20.14 2.52
CA ASP A 168 -3.39 -20.04 2.55
C ASP A 168 -3.88 -18.73 1.90
N GLN A 169 -5.14 -18.71 1.48
CA GLN A 169 -5.78 -17.55 0.87
C GLN A 169 -6.25 -16.50 1.89
N LYS A 170 -5.81 -16.57 3.14
CA LYS A 170 -6.30 -15.72 4.24
C LYS A 170 -5.43 -14.50 4.48
#